data_AF-A0A672Y7P1-F1
#
_entry.id   AF-A0A672Y7P1-F1
#
_cell.length_a   1.000
_cell.length_b   1.000
_cell.length_c   1.000
_cell.angle_alpha   90.00
_cell.angle_beta   90.00
_cell.angle_gamma   90.00
#
_symmetry.space_group_name_H-M   'P 1'
#
loop_
_entity.id
_entity.type
_entity.pdbx_description
1 polymer ?
#
loop_
_entity_poly.entity_id
_entity_poly.type
_entity_poly.pdbx_seq_one_letter_code
_entity_poly.pdbx_strand_id
1 'polypeptide(L)'
;MLDDLQAVVRGEVETELINTAHTNVLLLRQLFSQAEKFYLRLQTDISELENRELLEQVAEFEKTDFKTPDKMNQETSKPKLAPLNEGGVSELLNKEITRLQEENDKLKSRLRTLETQAMSALDEKTKAERALKDLQKVQSEHQMMAHSQEITSLEDTVAALKDDYERSLSANAASQKDLQENLISSKHELLRVQEQLTLAEKELEKKFQQTAAYRNMKEILTKKNEQIKEIRKRLQRYEPNE
;
A
#
# COMPACT_ATOMS: atom_id res chain seq x y z
N MET A 1 -45.48 31.43 -26.64
CA MET A 1 -45.87 30.14 -26.03
C MET A 1 -44.86 29.04 -26.30
N LEU A 2 -44.52 28.73 -27.58
CA LEU A 2 -43.44 27.79 -27.87
C LEU A 2 -42.06 28.35 -27.49
N ASP A 3 -41.81 29.63 -27.78
CA ASP A 3 -40.52 30.27 -27.48
C ASP A 3 -40.27 30.39 -25.97
N ASP A 4 -41.33 30.65 -25.20
CA ASP A 4 -41.26 30.73 -23.73
C ASP A 4 -40.96 29.35 -23.13
N LEU A 5 -41.59 28.29 -23.66
CA LEU A 5 -41.33 26.92 -23.24
C LEU A 5 -39.90 26.49 -23.62
N GLN A 6 -39.43 26.87 -24.81
CA GLN A 6 -38.06 26.61 -25.24
C GLN A 6 -37.04 27.30 -24.33
N ALA A 7 -37.28 28.54 -23.92
CA ALA A 7 -36.41 29.26 -23.01
C ALA A 7 -36.35 28.60 -21.62
N VAL A 8 -37.49 28.16 -21.08
CA VAL A 8 -37.56 27.45 -19.79
C VAL A 8 -36.83 26.12 -19.86
N VAL A 9 -37.12 25.28 -20.87
CA VAL A 9 -36.47 23.98 -21.03
C VAL A 9 -34.96 24.13 -21.21
N ARG A 10 -34.52 25.12 -22.00
CA ARG A 10 -33.09 25.39 -22.19
C ARG A 10 -32.41 25.82 -20.88
N GLY A 11 -33.07 26.66 -20.09
CA GLY A 11 -32.56 27.08 -18.78
C GLY A 11 -32.47 25.93 -17.78
N GLU A 12 -33.48 25.05 -17.73
CA GLU A 12 -33.47 23.86 -16.89
C GLU A 12 -32.37 22.88 -17.29
N VAL A 13 -32.23 22.59 -18.59
CA VAL A 13 -31.17 21.70 -19.09
C VAL A 13 -29.79 22.28 -18.83
N GLU A 14 -29.60 23.58 -19.01
CA GLU A 14 -28.33 24.26 -18.72
C GLU A 14 -27.98 24.18 -17.22
N THR A 15 -28.96 24.42 -16.36
CA THR A 15 -28.78 24.34 -14.91
C THR A 15 -28.48 22.91 -14.46
N GLU A 16 -29.20 21.91 -14.99
CA GLU A 16 -28.96 20.50 -14.70
C GLU A 16 -27.59 20.01 -15.20
N LEU A 17 -27.15 20.47 -16.37
CA LEU A 17 -25.83 20.15 -16.90
C LEU A 17 -24.72 20.73 -16.02
N ILE A 18 -24.89 21.98 -15.57
CA ILE A 18 -23.96 22.63 -14.62
C ILE A 18 -23.94 21.88 -13.29
N ASN A 19 -25.10 21.50 -12.75
CA ASN A 19 -25.22 20.75 -11.51
C ASN A 19 -24.55 19.37 -11.62
N THR A 20 -24.74 18.68 -12.74
CA THR A 20 -24.10 17.40 -13.05
C THR A 20 -22.58 17.55 -13.09
N ALA A 21 -22.07 18.58 -13.77
CA ALA A 21 -20.64 18.86 -13.82
C ALA A 21 -20.05 19.14 -12.42
N HIS A 22 -20.70 20.00 -11.64
CA HIS A 22 -20.26 20.30 -10.27
C HIS A 22 -20.24 19.06 -9.37
N THR A 23 -21.29 18.23 -9.44
CA THR A 23 -21.40 16.99 -8.66
C THR A 23 -20.30 15.99 -9.06
N ASN A 24 -20.04 15.84 -10.35
CA ASN A 24 -18.99 14.96 -10.84
C ASN A 24 -17.59 15.41 -10.39
N VAL A 25 -17.32 16.72 -10.42
CA VAL A 25 -16.04 17.28 -9.93
C VAL A 25 -15.86 17.03 -8.43
N LEU A 26 -16.92 17.22 -7.63
CA LEU A 26 -16.90 16.92 -6.20
C LEU A 26 -16.65 15.44 -5.92
N LEU A 27 -17.30 14.55 -6.68
CA LEU A 27 -17.12 13.11 -6.57
C LEU A 27 -15.67 12.70 -6.90
N LEU A 28 -15.11 13.19 -8.00
CA LEU A 28 -13.73 12.91 -8.40
C LEU A 28 -12.74 13.40 -7.34
N ARG A 29 -12.95 14.61 -6.80
CA ARG A 29 -12.12 15.14 -5.70
C ARG A 29 -12.15 14.24 -4.47
N GLN A 30 -13.32 13.76 -4.08
CA GLN A 30 -13.49 12.87 -2.93
C GLN A 30 -12.80 11.52 -3.17
N LEU A 31 -12.95 10.95 -4.36
CA LEU A 31 -12.34 9.70 -4.76
C LEU A 31 -10.80 9.78 -4.72
N PHE A 32 -10.23 10.85 -5.27
CA PHE A 32 -8.78 11.08 -5.23
C PHE A 32 -8.25 11.26 -3.82
N SER A 33 -8.97 12.01 -2.97
CA SER A 33 -8.57 12.19 -1.57
C SER A 33 -8.61 10.87 -0.78
N GLN A 34 -9.58 10.00 -1.06
CA GLN A 34 -9.63 8.67 -0.46
C GLN A 34 -8.48 7.79 -0.97
N ALA A 35 -8.26 7.74 -2.29
CA ALA A 35 -7.17 6.97 -2.87
C ALA A 35 -5.79 7.40 -2.32
N GLU A 36 -5.56 8.70 -2.14
CA GLU A 36 -4.35 9.23 -1.53
C GLU A 36 -4.18 8.76 -0.06
N LYS A 37 -5.25 8.83 0.75
CA LYS A 37 -5.23 8.34 2.14
C LYS A 37 -4.92 6.85 2.25
N PHE A 38 -5.35 6.06 1.28
CA PHE A 38 -5.11 4.61 1.22
C PHE A 38 -3.88 4.23 0.40
N TYR A 39 -3.07 5.20 -0.05
CA TYR A 39 -1.87 5.00 -0.88
C TYR A 39 -2.15 4.17 -2.15
N LEU A 40 -3.34 4.32 -2.74
CA LEU A 40 -3.75 3.65 -3.96
C LEU A 40 -3.29 4.43 -5.19
N ARG A 41 -2.71 3.73 -6.17
CA ARG A 41 -2.34 4.31 -7.46
C ARG A 41 -3.49 4.13 -8.44
N LEU A 42 -4.21 5.22 -8.73
CA LEU A 42 -5.29 5.22 -9.72
C LEU A 42 -4.70 5.28 -11.13
N GLN A 43 -5.19 4.42 -12.01
CA GLN A 43 -4.94 4.49 -13.46
C GLN A 43 -6.29 4.70 -14.15
N THR A 44 -6.37 5.68 -15.04
CA THR A 44 -7.56 5.93 -15.85
C THR A 44 -7.32 5.34 -17.23
N ASP A 45 -8.14 4.35 -17.61
CA ASP A 45 -8.18 3.88 -18.98
C ASP A 45 -9.11 4.80 -19.79
N ILE A 46 -8.55 5.52 -20.77
CA ILE A 46 -9.29 6.46 -21.62
C ILE A 46 -9.91 5.73 -22.81
N SER A 47 -9.53 4.48 -23.05
CA SER A 47 -9.99 3.66 -24.19
C SER A 47 -11.49 3.38 -24.15
N GLU A 48 -12.10 3.42 -22.96
CA GLU A 48 -13.55 3.20 -22.78
C GLU A 48 -14.39 4.49 -22.88
N LEU A 49 -13.76 5.68 -22.85
CA LEU A 49 -14.46 6.96 -22.80
C LEU A 49 -14.91 7.46 -24.18
N GLU A 50 -14.27 6.99 -25.24
CA GLU A 50 -14.62 7.32 -26.62
C GLU A 50 -15.09 6.06 -27.33
N ASN A 51 -16.39 5.73 -27.22
CA ASN A 51 -16.97 4.65 -28.02
C ASN A 51 -17.03 5.09 -29.49
N ARG A 52 -15.89 4.95 -30.15
CA ARG A 52 -15.64 5.34 -31.54
C ARG A 52 -16.56 4.61 -32.51
N GLU A 53 -16.93 3.38 -32.18
CA GLU A 53 -17.88 2.57 -32.95
C GLU A 53 -19.28 3.19 -32.94
N LEU A 54 -19.77 3.62 -31.76
CA LEU A 54 -21.07 4.32 -31.67
C LEU A 54 -21.05 5.65 -32.42
N LEU A 55 -19.96 6.42 -32.32
CA LEU A 55 -19.82 7.69 -33.04
C LEU A 55 -19.79 7.49 -34.57
N GLU A 56 -19.18 6.41 -35.04
CA GLU A 56 -19.14 6.05 -36.46
C GLU A 56 -20.51 5.58 -36.97
N GLN A 57 -21.25 4.81 -36.17
CA GLN A 57 -22.64 4.42 -36.48
C GLN A 57 -23.57 5.63 -36.55
N VAL A 58 -23.43 6.60 -35.64
CA VAL A 58 -24.21 7.86 -35.69
C VAL A 58 -23.84 8.68 -36.93
N ALA A 59 -22.55 8.80 -37.25
CA ALA A 59 -22.09 9.51 -38.44
C ALA A 59 -22.52 8.83 -39.76
N GLU A 60 -22.64 7.51 -39.77
CA GLU A 60 -23.15 6.74 -40.92
C GLU A 60 -24.66 6.90 -41.05
N PHE A 61 -25.39 6.87 -39.94
CA PHE A 61 -26.83 7.14 -39.88
C PHE A 61 -27.18 8.56 -40.39
N GLU A 62 -26.41 9.57 -39.99
CA GLU A 62 -26.56 10.94 -40.51
C GLU A 62 -26.28 11.04 -42.02
N LYS A 63 -25.40 10.20 -42.58
CA LYS A 63 -25.14 10.19 -44.03
C LYS A 63 -26.26 9.52 -44.83
N THR A 64 -26.95 8.54 -44.25
CA THR A 64 -28.00 7.80 -44.95
C THR A 64 -29.33 8.56 -45.00
N ASP A 65 -29.68 9.30 -43.96
CA ASP A 65 -30.97 10.01 -43.91
C ASP A 65 -30.98 11.34 -44.67
N PHE A 66 -29.81 11.95 -44.94
CA PHE A 66 -29.71 13.21 -45.67
C PHE A 66 -29.42 13.07 -47.19
N LYS A 67 -29.40 11.84 -47.74
CA LYS A 67 -29.22 11.60 -49.19
C LYS A 67 -30.36 10.77 -49.79
N THR A 68 -31.50 11.41 -50.07
CA THR A 68 -32.19 11.52 -51.38
C THR A 68 -33.69 11.81 -51.22
N PRO A 69 -34.22 12.73 -52.04
CA PRO A 69 -35.20 12.29 -53.03
C PRO A 69 -34.90 12.93 -54.38
N ASP A 70 -34.21 12.20 -55.26
CA ASP A 70 -34.16 12.60 -56.67
C ASP A 70 -33.87 11.39 -57.56
N LYS A 71 -34.92 10.64 -57.93
CA LYS A 71 -34.90 9.80 -59.14
C LYS A 71 -36.24 9.89 -59.85
N MET A 72 -36.22 10.84 -60.77
CA MET A 72 -37.11 11.05 -61.90
C MET A 72 -37.20 9.80 -62.79
N ASN A 73 -38.44 9.41 -63.12
CA ASN A 73 -38.94 8.75 -64.32
C ASN A 73 -37.92 8.05 -65.24
N GLN A 74 -38.06 6.73 -65.38
CA GLN A 74 -37.74 6.04 -66.64
C GLN A 74 -38.94 5.24 -67.13
N GLU A 75 -39.37 5.62 -68.33
CA GLU A 75 -40.53 5.16 -69.04
C GLU A 75 -40.44 3.71 -69.49
N THR A 76 -41.59 3.07 -69.36
CA THR A 76 -42.11 1.88 -70.02
C THR A 76 -41.56 1.56 -71.41
N SER A 77 -40.94 0.37 -71.56
CA SER A 77 -40.91 -0.36 -72.84
C SER A 77 -41.59 -1.72 -72.67
N LYS A 78 -42.82 -1.85 -73.15
CA LYS A 78 -43.57 -3.13 -73.18
C LYS A 78 -43.15 -3.95 -74.42
N PRO A 79 -42.71 -5.21 -74.29
CA PRO A 79 -42.65 -6.12 -75.43
C PRO A 79 -44.05 -6.70 -75.71
N LYS A 80 -44.39 -6.83 -77.00
CA LYS A 80 -45.64 -7.40 -77.50
C LYS A 80 -45.79 -8.87 -77.05
N LEU A 81 -46.97 -9.20 -76.51
CA LEU A 81 -47.34 -10.55 -76.07
C LEU A 81 -47.75 -11.43 -77.28
N ALA A 82 -47.15 -12.62 -77.37
CA ALA A 82 -47.57 -13.70 -78.28
C ALA A 82 -48.81 -14.42 -77.70
N PRO A 83 -49.59 -15.16 -78.53
CA PRO A 83 -50.85 -15.76 -78.09
C PRO A 83 -50.61 -16.84 -77.03
N LEU A 84 -51.41 -16.81 -75.95
CA LEU A 84 -51.43 -17.87 -74.94
C LEU A 84 -51.83 -19.20 -75.60
N ASN A 85 -50.86 -20.06 -75.82
CA ASN A 85 -51.11 -21.49 -75.92
C ASN A 85 -51.49 -21.97 -74.50
N GLU A 86 -52.52 -22.80 -74.37
CA GLU A 86 -53.08 -23.28 -73.08
C GLU A 86 -52.07 -24.04 -72.17
N GLY A 87 -50.82 -24.22 -72.61
CA GLY A 87 -49.70 -24.73 -71.81
C GLY A 87 -48.95 -23.69 -70.96
N GLY A 88 -49.14 -22.38 -71.16
CA GLY A 88 -48.31 -21.35 -70.52
C GLY A 88 -48.49 -21.22 -68.99
N VAL A 89 -49.72 -21.43 -68.48
CA VAL A 89 -50.00 -21.39 -67.04
C VAL A 89 -49.41 -22.61 -66.33
N SER A 90 -49.49 -23.78 -66.95
CA SER A 90 -48.92 -25.03 -66.43
C SER A 90 -47.38 -24.98 -66.44
N GLU A 91 -46.76 -24.41 -67.47
CA GLU A 91 -45.31 -24.18 -67.51
C GLU A 91 -44.83 -23.18 -66.46
N LEU A 92 -45.57 -22.09 -66.23
CA LEU A 92 -45.26 -21.12 -65.15
C LEU A 92 -45.38 -21.77 -63.77
N LEU A 93 -46.42 -22.58 -63.55
CA LEU A 93 -46.60 -23.31 -62.31
C LEU A 93 -45.47 -24.31 -62.08
N ASN A 94 -45.08 -25.08 -63.10
CA ASN A 94 -43.96 -26.01 -63.01
C ASN A 94 -42.64 -25.29 -62.71
N LYS A 95 -42.37 -24.14 -63.35
CA LYS A 95 -41.19 -23.32 -63.05
C LYS A 95 -41.17 -22.84 -61.60
N GLU A 96 -42.32 -22.42 -61.07
CA GLU A 96 -42.42 -21.98 -59.67
C GLU A 96 -42.27 -23.16 -58.69
N ILE A 97 -42.82 -24.34 -59.02
CA ILE A 97 -42.63 -25.57 -58.23
C ILE A 97 -41.14 -25.94 -58.18
N THR A 98 -40.44 -25.93 -59.32
CA THR A 98 -39.00 -26.23 -59.35
C THR A 98 -38.20 -25.21 -58.54
N ARG A 99 -38.49 -23.91 -58.69
CA ARG A 99 -37.84 -22.86 -57.91
C ARG A 99 -38.05 -23.04 -56.40
N LEU A 100 -39.29 -23.34 -55.97
CA LEU A 100 -39.61 -23.56 -54.56
C LEU A 100 -38.97 -24.85 -54.01
N GLN A 101 -38.78 -25.88 -54.85
CA GLN A 101 -38.06 -27.09 -54.49
C GLN A 101 -36.56 -26.81 -54.29
N GLU A 102 -35.93 -26.10 -55.24
CA GLU A 102 -34.54 -25.68 -55.13
C GLU A 102 -34.30 -24.80 -53.90
N GLU A 103 -35.21 -23.86 -53.62
CA GLU A 103 -35.14 -23.00 -52.44
C GLU A 103 -35.29 -23.81 -51.14
N ASN A 104 -36.21 -24.78 -51.10
CA ASN A 104 -36.35 -25.68 -49.96
C ASN A 104 -35.10 -26.53 -49.72
N ASP A 105 -34.48 -27.05 -50.77
CA ASP A 105 -33.27 -27.87 -50.65
C ASP A 105 -32.06 -27.01 -50.21
N LYS A 106 -32.00 -25.76 -50.67
CA LYS A 106 -31.02 -24.78 -50.19
C LYS A 106 -31.24 -24.41 -48.71
N LEU A 107 -32.49 -24.26 -48.28
CA LEU A 107 -32.80 -24.00 -46.87
C LEU A 107 -32.46 -25.20 -45.99
N LYS A 108 -32.81 -26.43 -46.41
CA LYS A 108 -32.47 -27.66 -45.68
C LYS A 108 -30.97 -27.87 -45.55
N SER A 109 -30.20 -27.63 -46.61
CA SER A 109 -28.74 -27.73 -46.55
C SER A 109 -28.13 -26.71 -45.59
N ARG A 110 -28.57 -25.45 -45.66
CA ARG A 110 -28.13 -24.40 -44.72
C ARG A 110 -28.48 -24.73 -43.27
N LEU A 111 -29.67 -25.28 -43.03
CA LEU A 111 -30.14 -25.68 -41.71
C LEU A 111 -29.25 -26.79 -41.13
N ARG A 112 -28.93 -27.83 -41.92
CA ARG A 112 -27.98 -28.88 -41.51
C ARG A 112 -26.58 -28.35 -41.19
N THR A 113 -26.08 -27.41 -41.99
CA THR A 113 -24.77 -26.78 -41.72
C THR A 113 -24.80 -26.01 -40.41
N LEU A 114 -25.85 -25.22 -40.17
CA LEU A 114 -26.02 -24.48 -38.92
C LEU A 114 -26.15 -25.40 -37.71
N GLU A 115 -26.92 -26.49 -37.82
CA GLU A 115 -27.04 -27.50 -36.75
C GLU A 115 -25.68 -28.13 -36.41
N THR A 116 -24.90 -28.47 -37.43
CA THR A 116 -23.56 -29.05 -37.24
C THR A 116 -22.62 -28.06 -36.57
N GLN A 117 -22.64 -26.79 -37.00
CA GLN A 117 -21.85 -25.72 -36.39
C GLN A 117 -22.26 -25.48 -34.94
N ALA A 118 -23.57 -25.41 -34.64
CA ALA A 118 -24.08 -25.24 -33.29
C ALA A 118 -23.67 -26.39 -32.36
N MET A 119 -23.72 -27.64 -32.84
CA MET A 119 -23.23 -28.79 -32.09
C MET A 119 -21.72 -28.71 -31.82
N SER A 120 -20.91 -28.33 -32.82
CA SER A 120 -19.46 -28.21 -32.64
C SER A 120 -19.10 -27.11 -31.64
N ALA A 121 -19.74 -25.94 -31.73
CA ALA A 121 -19.53 -24.83 -30.81
C ALA A 121 -19.95 -25.18 -29.37
N LEU A 122 -21.01 -25.99 -29.22
CA LEU A 122 -21.43 -26.47 -27.90
C LEU A 122 -20.39 -27.44 -27.31
N ASP A 123 -19.87 -28.38 -28.10
CA ASP A 123 -18.82 -29.30 -27.63
C ASP A 123 -17.55 -28.54 -27.21
N GLU A 124 -17.10 -27.59 -28.05
CA GLU A 124 -15.97 -26.70 -27.74
C GLU A 124 -16.19 -25.89 -26.46
N LYS A 125 -17.39 -25.29 -26.29
CA LYS A 125 -17.76 -24.57 -25.07
C LYS A 125 -17.65 -25.47 -23.85
N THR A 126 -18.20 -26.69 -23.90
CA THR A 126 -18.14 -27.59 -22.74
C THR A 126 -16.71 -28.04 -22.40
N LYS A 127 -15.84 -28.20 -23.40
CA LYS A 127 -14.41 -28.50 -23.18
C LYS A 127 -13.69 -27.31 -22.54
N ALA A 128 -13.94 -26.10 -23.03
CA ALA A 128 -13.36 -24.88 -22.48
C ALA A 128 -13.81 -24.63 -21.03
N GLU A 129 -15.09 -24.83 -20.71
CA GLU A 129 -15.62 -24.71 -19.35
C GLU A 129 -14.99 -25.71 -18.38
N ARG A 130 -14.77 -26.97 -18.81
CA ARG A 130 -14.07 -27.96 -17.98
C ARG A 130 -12.61 -27.55 -17.75
N ALA A 131 -11.89 -27.17 -18.80
CA ALA A 131 -10.50 -26.75 -18.69
C ALA A 131 -10.34 -25.54 -17.76
N LEU A 132 -11.25 -24.56 -17.85
CA LEU A 132 -11.26 -23.37 -16.99
C LEU A 132 -11.48 -23.76 -15.52
N LYS A 133 -12.41 -24.67 -15.25
CA LYS A 133 -12.68 -25.15 -13.89
C LYS A 133 -11.48 -25.89 -13.29
N ASP A 134 -10.79 -26.70 -14.08
CA ASP A 134 -9.59 -27.41 -13.65
C ASP A 134 -8.44 -26.44 -13.37
N LEU A 135 -8.24 -25.44 -14.23
CA LEU A 135 -7.26 -24.37 -14.03
C LEU A 135 -7.53 -23.56 -12.76
N GLN A 136 -8.79 -23.17 -12.52
CA GLN A 136 -9.17 -22.47 -11.28
C GLN A 136 -8.88 -23.31 -10.04
N LYS A 137 -9.10 -24.63 -10.09
CA LYS A 137 -8.81 -25.52 -8.96
C LYS A 137 -7.31 -25.57 -8.68
N VAL A 138 -6.48 -25.77 -9.71
CA VAL A 138 -5.01 -25.80 -9.58
C VAL A 138 -4.46 -24.46 -9.08
N GLN A 139 -4.98 -23.34 -9.58
CA GLN A 139 -4.58 -22.01 -9.12
C GLN A 139 -4.91 -21.81 -7.63
N SER A 140 -6.09 -22.24 -7.20
CA SER A 140 -6.53 -22.16 -5.81
C SER A 140 -5.65 -22.99 -4.89
N GLU A 141 -5.35 -24.23 -5.29
CA GLU A 141 -4.44 -25.13 -4.56
C GLU A 141 -3.02 -24.53 -4.47
N HIS A 142 -2.50 -23.96 -5.57
CA HIS A 142 -1.19 -23.34 -5.59
C HIS A 142 -1.11 -22.10 -4.69
N GLN A 143 -2.13 -21.24 -4.68
CA GLN A 143 -2.20 -20.10 -3.76
C GLN A 143 -2.23 -20.54 -2.30
N MET A 144 -3.01 -21.57 -1.97
CA MET A 144 -3.05 -22.11 -0.61
C MET A 144 -1.71 -22.69 -0.18
N MET A 145 -1.01 -23.42 -1.07
CA MET A 145 0.33 -23.93 -0.79
C MET A 145 1.36 -22.80 -0.61
N ALA A 146 1.33 -21.77 -1.46
CA ALA A 146 2.23 -20.64 -1.37
C ALA A 146 2.03 -19.86 -0.06
N HIS A 147 0.77 -19.57 0.31
CA HIS A 147 0.46 -18.93 1.59
C HIS A 147 0.84 -19.80 2.78
N SER A 148 0.61 -21.12 2.72
CA SER A 148 1.03 -22.02 3.80
C SER A 148 2.55 -22.00 3.98
N GLN A 149 3.33 -22.01 2.89
CA GLN A 149 4.79 -21.94 2.96
C GLN A 149 5.28 -20.60 3.52
N GLU A 150 4.65 -19.50 3.10
CA GLU A 150 4.95 -18.16 3.61
C GLU A 150 4.67 -18.07 5.11
N ILE A 151 3.51 -18.57 5.57
CA ILE A 151 3.14 -18.63 6.99
C ILE A 151 4.17 -19.43 7.78
N THR A 152 4.53 -20.65 7.33
CA THR A 152 5.54 -21.47 8.01
C THR A 152 6.89 -20.76 8.08
N SER A 153 7.33 -20.11 6.99
CA SER A 153 8.59 -19.35 7.00
C SER A 153 8.56 -18.18 7.99
N LEU A 154 7.43 -17.47 8.08
CA LEU A 154 7.25 -16.39 9.05
C LEU A 154 7.25 -16.93 10.48
N GLU A 155 6.58 -18.04 10.74
CA GLU A 155 6.59 -18.71 12.05
C GLU A 155 8.02 -19.08 12.48
N ASP A 156 8.82 -19.65 11.57
CA ASP A 156 10.22 -20.00 11.82
C ASP A 156 11.08 -18.76 12.13
N THR A 157 10.92 -17.65 11.37
CA THR A 157 11.66 -16.41 11.63
C THR A 157 11.28 -15.78 12.97
N VAL A 158 10.00 -15.82 13.34
CA VAL A 158 9.52 -15.31 14.63
C VAL A 158 10.03 -16.18 15.77
N ALA A 159 10.08 -17.50 15.60
CA ALA A 159 10.65 -18.41 16.59
C ALA A 159 12.15 -18.13 16.80
N ALA A 160 12.91 -17.97 15.72
CA ALA A 160 14.33 -17.64 15.80
C ALA A 160 14.58 -16.28 16.49
N LEU A 161 13.81 -15.24 16.13
CA LEU A 161 13.91 -13.92 16.76
C LEU A 161 13.59 -13.96 18.26
N LYS A 162 12.65 -14.80 18.68
CA LYS A 162 12.33 -14.98 20.11
C LYS A 162 13.47 -15.64 20.86
N ASP A 163 14.07 -16.71 20.31
CA ASP A 163 15.23 -17.37 20.94
C ASP A 163 16.43 -16.40 21.06
N ASP A 164 16.73 -15.66 19.99
CA ASP A 164 17.81 -14.65 20.01
C ASP A 164 17.54 -13.53 21.04
N TYR A 165 16.29 -13.08 21.16
CA TYR A 165 15.91 -12.09 22.15
C TYR A 165 16.06 -12.60 23.59
N GLU A 166 15.62 -13.83 23.88
CA GLU A 166 15.78 -14.45 25.20
C GLU A 166 17.27 -14.68 25.56
N ARG A 167 18.08 -15.12 24.59
CA ARG A 167 19.53 -15.26 24.76
C ARG A 167 20.20 -13.90 25.04
N SER A 168 19.84 -12.86 24.30
CA SER A 168 20.36 -11.51 24.53
C SER A 168 19.98 -10.97 25.91
N LEU A 169 18.72 -11.19 26.32
CA LEU A 169 18.22 -10.76 27.62
C LEU A 169 18.96 -11.45 28.77
N SER A 170 19.15 -12.77 28.67
CA SER A 170 19.87 -13.56 29.68
C SER A 170 21.36 -13.21 29.74
N ALA A 171 22.02 -13.01 28.60
CA ALA A 171 23.41 -12.56 28.55
C ALA A 171 23.58 -11.17 29.19
N ASN A 172 22.68 -10.23 28.89
CA ASN A 172 22.68 -8.91 29.51
C ASN A 172 22.46 -8.98 31.02
N ALA A 173 21.51 -9.79 31.49
CA ALA A 173 21.27 -9.98 32.92
C ALA A 173 22.50 -10.57 33.64
N ALA A 174 23.18 -11.55 33.02
CA ALA A 174 24.41 -12.12 33.56
C ALA A 174 25.54 -11.08 33.62
N SER A 175 25.75 -10.31 32.55
CA SER A 175 26.75 -9.24 32.52
C SER A 175 26.46 -8.14 33.54
N GLN A 176 25.18 -7.76 33.71
CA GLN A 176 24.77 -6.77 34.70
C GLN A 176 25.09 -7.24 36.12
N LYS A 177 24.81 -8.51 36.42
CA LYS A 177 25.11 -9.10 37.72
C LYS A 177 26.62 -9.13 37.99
N ASP A 178 27.42 -9.54 37.00
CA ASP A 178 28.88 -9.57 37.11
C ASP A 178 29.47 -8.17 37.34
N LEU A 179 28.98 -7.16 36.61
CA LEU A 179 29.37 -5.77 36.83
C LEU A 179 29.01 -5.26 38.24
N GLN A 180 27.84 -5.64 38.75
CA GLN A 180 27.43 -5.28 40.11
C GLN A 180 28.32 -5.94 41.17
N GLU A 181 28.65 -7.23 41.00
CA GLU A 181 29.54 -7.96 41.91
C GLU A 181 30.96 -7.36 41.90
N ASN A 182 31.50 -7.08 40.72
CA ASN A 182 32.78 -6.41 40.56
C ASN A 182 32.80 -5.01 41.20
N LEU A 183 31.73 -4.24 41.04
CA LEU A 183 31.60 -2.92 41.67
C LEU A 183 31.60 -3.01 43.20
N ILE A 184 30.87 -3.98 43.76
CA ILE A 184 30.83 -4.23 45.21
C ILE A 184 32.22 -4.64 45.72
N SER A 185 32.87 -5.58 45.05
CA SER A 185 34.23 -6.05 45.39
C SER A 185 35.24 -4.89 45.35
N SER A 186 35.23 -4.11 44.26
CA SER A 186 36.11 -2.94 44.13
C SER A 186 35.85 -1.89 45.21
N LYS A 187 34.59 -1.70 45.64
CA LYS A 187 34.25 -0.78 46.73
C LYS A 187 34.77 -1.27 48.07
N HIS A 188 34.68 -2.57 48.35
CA HIS A 188 35.25 -3.16 49.57
C HIS A 188 36.78 -3.02 49.60
N GLU A 189 37.45 -3.28 48.48
CA GLU A 189 38.90 -3.11 48.38
C GLU A 189 39.32 -1.65 48.56
N LEU A 190 38.59 -0.71 47.96
CA LEU A 190 38.85 0.71 48.13
C LEU A 190 38.73 1.13 49.60
N LEU A 191 37.68 0.70 50.30
CA LEU A 191 37.49 0.99 51.72
C LEU A 191 38.61 0.39 52.57
N ARG A 192 39.04 -0.83 52.26
CA ARG A 192 40.16 -1.50 52.94
C ARG A 192 41.47 -0.72 52.77
N VAL A 193 41.80 -0.33 51.54
CA VAL A 193 43.00 0.47 51.25
C VAL A 193 42.92 1.84 51.92
N GLN A 194 41.75 2.47 51.91
CA GLN A 194 41.52 3.73 52.59
C GLN A 194 41.76 3.61 54.10
N GLU A 195 41.24 2.56 54.75
CA GLU A 195 41.50 2.30 56.17
C GLU A 195 43.00 2.12 56.45
N GLN A 196 43.68 1.28 55.66
CA GLN A 196 45.13 1.06 55.78
C GLN A 196 45.93 2.36 55.60
N LEU A 197 45.54 3.20 54.65
CA LEU A 197 46.15 4.51 54.43
C LEU A 197 46.00 5.39 55.68
N THR A 198 44.79 5.48 56.25
CA THR A 198 44.58 6.28 57.48
C THR A 198 45.39 5.79 58.67
N LEU A 199 45.59 4.47 58.80
CA LEU A 199 46.44 3.89 59.85
C LEU A 199 47.91 4.23 59.61
N ALA A 200 48.39 4.08 58.38
CA ALA A 200 49.75 4.43 57.99
C ALA A 200 50.03 5.93 58.21
N GLU A 201 49.10 6.81 57.86
CA GLU A 201 49.18 8.25 58.12
C GLU A 201 49.29 8.56 59.62
N LYS A 202 48.46 7.93 60.46
CA LYS A 202 48.53 8.08 61.93
C LYS A 202 49.84 7.58 62.50
N GLU A 203 50.34 6.44 62.03
CA GLU A 203 51.63 5.90 62.46
C GLU A 203 52.80 6.78 62.03
N LEU A 204 52.75 7.30 60.80
CA LEU A 204 53.75 8.22 60.27
C LEU A 204 53.79 9.50 61.09
N GLU A 205 52.62 10.09 61.39
CA GLU A 205 52.50 11.27 62.24
C GLU A 205 53.07 11.00 63.65
N LYS A 206 52.77 9.84 64.24
CA LYS A 206 53.33 9.43 65.53
C LYS A 206 54.86 9.30 65.48
N LYS A 207 55.42 8.68 64.43
CA LYS A 207 56.87 8.55 64.23
C LYS A 207 57.54 9.91 63.98
N PHE A 208 56.89 10.78 63.22
CA PHE A 208 57.34 12.16 62.99
C PHE A 208 57.42 12.94 64.31
N GLN A 209 56.37 12.89 65.13
CA GLN A 209 56.36 13.52 66.46
C GLN A 209 57.43 12.97 67.41
N GLN A 210 57.86 11.71 67.19
CA GLN A 210 58.94 11.08 67.96
C GLN A 210 60.34 11.44 67.46
N THR A 211 60.47 12.06 66.29
CA THR A 211 61.76 12.41 65.71
C THR A 211 62.47 13.49 66.54
N ALA A 212 63.78 13.36 66.70
CA ALA A 212 64.59 14.29 67.51
C ALA A 212 64.44 15.74 67.05
N ALA A 213 64.43 15.98 65.73
CA ALA A 213 64.23 17.31 65.16
C ALA A 213 62.90 17.95 65.61
N TYR A 214 61.78 17.20 65.53
CA TYR A 214 60.47 17.69 65.96
C TYR A 214 60.41 17.94 67.47
N ARG A 215 60.91 17.01 68.29
CA ARG A 215 60.95 17.18 69.76
C ARG A 215 61.78 18.39 70.17
N ASN A 216 62.97 18.56 69.59
CA ASN A 216 63.84 19.70 69.86
C ASN A 216 63.14 21.01 69.46
N MET A 217 62.52 21.06 68.28
CA MET A 217 61.78 22.24 67.83
C MET A 217 60.58 22.55 68.75
N LYS A 218 59.83 21.53 69.16
CA LYS A 218 58.72 21.64 70.10
C LYS A 218 59.19 22.18 71.46
N GLU A 219 60.30 21.66 71.99
CA GLU A 219 60.87 22.11 73.27
C GLU A 219 61.38 23.56 73.20
N ILE A 220 62.03 23.95 72.10
CA ILE A 220 62.45 25.34 71.87
C ILE A 220 61.22 26.26 71.84
N LEU A 221 60.16 25.86 71.13
CA LEU A 221 58.92 26.64 71.05
C LEU A 221 58.22 26.75 72.41
N THR A 222 58.14 25.67 73.19
CA THR A 222 57.53 25.70 74.52
C THR A 222 58.33 26.60 75.47
N LYS A 223 59.66 26.49 75.49
CA LYS A 223 60.53 27.36 76.30
C LYS A 223 60.39 28.83 75.90
N LYS A 224 60.41 29.14 74.60
CA LYS A 224 60.19 30.52 74.12
C LYS A 224 58.82 31.05 74.52
N ASN A 225 57.77 30.23 74.42
CA ASN A 225 56.43 30.63 74.86
C ASN A 225 56.34 30.87 76.38
N GLU A 226 56.99 30.05 77.19
CA GLU A 226 57.09 30.24 78.64
C GLU A 226 57.86 31.53 78.97
N GLN A 227 58.99 31.77 78.31
CA GLN A 227 59.75 33.02 78.44
C GLN A 227 58.88 34.22 78.05
N ILE A 228 58.13 34.15 76.95
CA ILE A 228 57.20 35.21 76.54
C ILE A 228 56.11 35.43 77.60
N LYS A 229 55.53 34.36 78.16
CA LYS A 229 54.55 34.46 79.25
C LYS A 229 55.14 35.10 80.49
N GLU A 230 56.36 34.73 80.87
CA GLU A 230 57.03 35.29 82.03
C GLU A 230 57.38 36.77 81.82
N ILE A 231 57.92 37.12 80.64
CA ILE A 231 58.18 38.51 80.26
C ILE A 231 56.87 39.30 80.30
N ARG A 232 55.77 38.82 79.70
CA ARG A 232 54.46 39.46 79.77
C ARG A 232 53.99 39.65 81.22
N LYS A 233 54.15 38.64 82.07
CA LYS A 233 53.78 38.72 83.50
C LYS A 233 54.65 39.71 84.28
N ARG A 234 55.93 39.83 83.94
CA ARG A 234 56.84 40.84 84.50
C ARG A 234 56.48 42.24 84.00
N LEU A 235 56.22 42.40 82.70
CA LEU A 235 55.77 43.65 82.08
C LEU A 235 54.49 44.14 82.74
N GLN A 236 53.54 43.24 83.01
CA GLN A 236 52.28 43.54 83.70
C GLN A 236 52.46 44.16 85.11
N ARG A 237 53.65 44.04 85.73
CA ARG A 237 53.94 44.74 87.00
C ARG A 237 54.34 46.20 86.80
N TYR A 238 54.87 46.54 85.63
CA TYR A 238 55.33 47.88 85.28
C TYR A 238 54.32 48.62 84.40
N GLU A 239 53.48 47.88 83.67
CA GLU A 239 52.38 48.36 82.84
C GLU A 239 51.09 47.59 83.20
N PRO A 240 50.51 47.80 84.40
CA PRO A 240 49.34 47.04 84.85
C PRO A 240 48.02 47.43 84.18
N ASN A 241 47.99 48.51 83.38
CA ASN A 241 46.79 49.03 82.72
C ASN A 241 47.09 49.40 81.25
N GLU A 242 46.98 48.40 80.37
CA GLU A 242 46.15 48.45 79.16
C GLU A 242 45.33 47.15 79.10
#